data_AF-A0A7X0J2U3-F1
#
_entry.id   AF-A0A7X0J2U3-F1
#
_cell.length_a   1.000
_cell.length_b   1.000
_cell.length_c   1.000
_cell.angle_alpha   90.00
_cell.angle_beta   90.00
_cell.angle_gamma   90.00
#
_symmetry.space_group_name_H-M   'P 1'
#
loop_
_entity.id
_entity.type
_entity.pdbx_description
1 polymer ?
#
loop_
_entity_poly.entity_id
_entity_poly.type
_entity_poly.pdbx_seq_one_letter_code
_entity_poly.pdbx_strand_id
1 'polypeptide(L)'
;MKILLIIGGIHSLFFALFHCIFWKRLEWKKELKKIRPHNEAVMQILNLRIIYIFFFHSFLCFFFINELLTTTIGIFLLGGSALFWLGRTIEQFVYQKQLPFKDPVNMVLTIMFIIGTVIYSVPILI
;
A
#
# COMPACT_ATOMS: atom_id res chain seq x y z
N MET A 1 9.71 -18.60 -2.98
CA MET A 1 8.38 -18.06 -2.64
C MET A 1 8.25 -17.57 -1.19
N LYS A 2 8.61 -18.36 -0.18
CA LYS A 2 8.51 -17.93 1.24
C LYS A 2 9.23 -16.61 1.56
N ILE A 3 10.47 -16.46 1.09
CA ILE A 3 11.25 -15.21 1.28
C ILE A 3 10.55 -14.00 0.64
N LEU A 4 9.94 -14.16 -0.55
CA LEU A 4 9.19 -13.08 -1.20
C LEU A 4 8.02 -12.63 -0.34
N LEU A 5 7.30 -13.54 0.31
CA LEU A 5 6.21 -13.15 1.21
C LEU A 5 6.73 -12.45 2.46
N ILE A 6 7.88 -12.85 3.02
CA ILE A 6 8.51 -12.09 4.12
C ILE A 6 8.84 -10.66 3.65
N ILE A 7 9.40 -10.50 2.44
CA ILE A 7 9.67 -9.18 1.86
C ILE A 7 8.36 -8.40 1.66
N GLY A 8 7.29 -9.04 1.20
CA GLY A 8 5.95 -8.44 1.10
C GLY A 8 5.39 -8.01 2.45
N GLY A 9 5.63 -8.80 3.50
CA GLY A 9 5.27 -8.45 4.87
C GLY A 9 5.99 -7.21 5.36
N ILE A 10 7.30 -7.11 5.11
CA ILE A 10 8.10 -5.92 5.45
C ILE A 10 7.65 -4.71 4.63
N HIS A 11 7.39 -4.90 3.34
CA HIS A 11 6.90 -3.86 2.43
C HIS A 11 5.57 -3.28 2.92
N SER A 12 4.61 -4.14 3.28
CA SER A 12 3.31 -3.72 3.81
C SER A 12 3.45 -3.02 5.16
N LEU A 13 4.31 -3.53 6.05
CA LEU A 13 4.60 -2.91 7.34
C LEU A 13 5.18 -1.50 7.15
N PHE A 14 6.13 -1.35 6.23
CA PHE A 14 6.69 -0.06 5.87
C PHE A 14 5.60 0.91 5.43
N PHE A 15 4.65 0.49 4.58
CA PHE A 15 3.54 1.33 4.16
C PHE A 15 2.59 1.67 5.31
N ALA A 16 2.29 0.75 6.22
CA ALA A 16 1.50 1.06 7.41
C ALA A 16 2.16 2.19 8.23
N LEU A 17 3.46 2.07 8.50
CA LEU A 17 4.23 3.08 9.24
C LEU A 17 4.38 4.40 8.47
N PHE A 18 4.53 4.34 7.15
CA PHE A 18 4.56 5.51 6.27
C PHE A 18 3.23 6.28 6.31
N HIS A 19 2.09 5.60 6.37
CA HIS A 19 0.80 6.28 6.53
C HIS A 19 0.62 6.91 7.92
N CYS A 20 1.27 6.38 8.96
CA CYS A 20 1.30 6.98 10.28
C CYS A 20 1.96 8.38 10.31
N ILE A 21 2.85 8.68 9.37
CA ILE A 21 3.51 10.00 9.34
C ILE A 21 2.71 11.08 8.58
N PHE A 22 1.60 10.72 7.91
CA PHE A 22 0.81 11.66 7.08
C PHE A 22 0.28 12.85 7.87
N TRP A 23 -0.21 12.62 9.09
CA TRP A 23 -0.71 13.68 9.95
C TRP A 23 0.29 14.83 10.15
N LYS A 24 1.58 14.50 10.26
CA LYS A 24 2.66 15.47 10.44
C LYS A 24 3.21 15.96 9.10
N ARG A 25 3.55 15.05 8.19
CA ARG A 25 4.24 15.36 6.92
C ARG A 25 3.37 16.15 5.95
N LEU A 26 2.06 15.92 5.95
CA LEU A 26 1.09 16.59 5.08
C LEU A 26 0.32 17.71 5.80
N GLU A 27 0.75 18.09 7.01
CA GLU A 27 0.13 19.15 7.81
C GLU A 27 -1.39 19.00 7.97
N TRP A 28 -1.90 17.77 8.11
CA TRP A 28 -3.35 17.51 8.05
C TRP A 28 -4.18 18.22 9.12
N LYS A 29 -3.58 18.58 10.27
CA LYS A 29 -4.24 19.43 11.28
C LYS A 29 -4.68 20.79 10.71
N LYS A 30 -3.94 21.32 9.73
CA LYS A 30 -4.17 22.61 9.07
C LYS A 30 -4.82 22.42 7.71
N GLU A 31 -4.29 21.52 6.88
CA GLU A 31 -4.71 21.38 5.49
C GLU A 31 -6.11 20.75 5.36
N LEU A 32 -6.46 19.77 6.19
CA LEU A 32 -7.80 19.17 6.14
C LEU A 32 -8.89 20.09 6.70
N LYS A 33 -8.54 21.11 7.49
CA LYS A 33 -9.51 22.12 7.96
C LYS A 33 -10.00 23.05 6.84
N LYS A 34 -9.33 23.04 5.68
CA LYS A 34 -9.73 23.85 4.51
C LYS A 34 -10.82 23.20 3.66
N ILE A 35 -11.13 21.92 3.90
CA ILE A 35 -12.19 21.19 3.19
C ILE A 35 -13.43 21.05 4.07
N ARG A 36 -14.56 20.58 3.49
CA ARG A 36 -15.81 20.37 4.26
C ARG A 36 -15.58 19.37 5.40
N PRO A 37 -16.17 19.57 6.60
CA PRO A 37 -15.97 18.68 7.74
C PRO A 37 -16.27 17.20 7.46
N HIS A 38 -17.27 16.92 6.62
CA HIS A 38 -17.56 15.55 6.17
C HIS A 38 -16.38 14.94 5.42
N ASN A 39 -15.78 15.68 4.48
CA ASN A 39 -14.65 15.19 3.69
C ASN A 39 -13.37 15.06 4.54
N GLU A 40 -13.17 15.95 5.53
CA GLU A 40 -12.11 15.82 6.54
C GLU A 40 -12.23 14.48 7.27
N ALA A 41 -13.41 14.17 7.80
CA ALA A 41 -13.66 12.93 8.52
C ALA A 41 -13.46 11.69 7.64
N VAL A 42 -13.96 11.71 6.40
CA VAL A 42 -13.78 10.61 5.44
C VAL A 42 -12.30 10.36 5.15
N MET A 43 -11.49 11.41 4.96
CA MET A 43 -10.05 11.28 4.73
C MET A 43 -9.33 10.65 5.93
N GLN A 44 -9.71 11.03 7.15
CA GLN A 44 -9.15 10.46 8.38
C GLN A 44 -9.47 8.96 8.51
N ILE A 45 -10.74 8.60 8.30
CA ILE A 45 -11.18 7.20 8.37
C ILE A 45 -10.47 6.39 7.29
N LEU A 46 -10.37 6.91 6.07
CA LEU A 46 -9.66 6.25 4.97
C LEU A 46 -8.20 5.95 5.36
N ASN A 47 -7.46 6.93 5.88
CA ASN A 47 -6.07 6.70 6.28
C ASN A 47 -5.94 5.65 7.39
N LEU A 48 -6.83 5.70 8.40
CA LEU A 48 -6.85 4.72 9.48
C LEU A 48 -7.17 3.30 8.99
N ARG A 49 -8.10 3.16 8.03
CA ARG A 49 -8.42 1.84 7.43
C ARG A 49 -7.29 1.32 6.57
N ILE A 50 -6.60 2.19 5.83
CA ILE A 50 -5.42 1.80 5.04
C ILE A 50 -4.29 1.32 5.95
N ILE A 51 -4.00 2.02 7.04
CA ILE A 51 -3.01 1.58 8.05
C ILE A 51 -3.37 0.20 8.59
N TYR A 52 -4.63 0.00 8.99
CA TYR A 52 -5.12 -1.28 9.49
C TYR A 52 -4.92 -2.41 8.46
N ILE A 53 -5.32 -2.18 7.21
CA ILE A 53 -5.20 -3.19 6.14
C ILE A 53 -3.73 -3.53 5.88
N PHE A 54 -2.83 -2.55 5.89
CA PHE A 54 -1.40 -2.82 5.69
C PHE A 54 -0.76 -3.60 6.85
N PHE A 55 -1.12 -3.29 8.10
CA PHE A 55 -0.69 -4.11 9.25
C PHE A 55 -1.25 -5.53 9.16
N PHE A 56 -2.53 -5.67 8.81
CA PHE A 56 -3.16 -6.97 8.65
C PHE A 56 -2.51 -7.78 7.53
N HIS A 57 -2.26 -7.17 6.38
CA HIS A 57 -1.60 -7.85 5.26
C HIS A 57 -0.15 -8.24 5.60
N SER A 58 0.57 -7.38 6.32
CA SER A 58 1.90 -7.69 6.85
C SER A 58 1.88 -8.90 7.77
N PHE A 59 0.90 -8.96 8.69
CA PHE A 59 0.69 -10.10 9.57
C PHE A 59 0.42 -11.40 8.79
N LEU A 60 -0.45 -11.36 7.78
CA LEU A 60 -0.69 -12.54 6.91
C LEU A 60 0.62 -13.02 6.25
N CYS A 61 1.41 -12.08 5.72
CA CYS A 61 2.67 -12.40 5.04
C CYS A 61 3.76 -12.97 5.96
N PHE A 62 3.68 -12.76 7.27
CA PHE A 62 4.63 -13.33 8.24
C PHE A 62 4.16 -14.64 8.84
N PHE A 63 2.86 -14.77 9.12
CA PHE A 63 2.34 -15.89 9.92
C PHE A 63 1.55 -16.93 9.12
N PHE A 64 1.07 -16.58 7.92
CA PHE A 64 0.21 -17.43 7.08
C PHE A 64 0.84 -17.70 5.70
N ILE A 65 2.17 -17.79 5.66
CA ILE A 65 2.93 -17.94 4.40
C ILE A 65 2.50 -19.21 3.64
N ASN A 66 2.32 -20.32 4.34
CA ASN A 66 1.98 -21.58 3.68
C ASN A 66 0.57 -21.47 3.08
N GLU A 67 -0.39 -20.94 3.82
CA GLU A 67 -1.78 -20.76 3.40
C GLU A 67 -1.89 -19.80 2.21
N LEU A 68 -1.12 -18.70 2.22
CA LEU A 68 -1.05 -17.75 1.11
C LEU A 68 -0.54 -18.40 -0.18
N LEU A 69 0.39 -19.36 -0.08
CA LEU A 69 1.02 -20.01 -1.23
C LEU A 69 0.30 -21.27 -1.72
N THR A 70 -0.49 -21.95 -0.88
CA THR A 70 -1.05 -23.27 -1.22
C THR A 70 -2.58 -23.28 -1.35
N THR A 71 -3.28 -22.31 -0.77
CA THR A 71 -4.75 -22.29 -0.80
C THR A 71 -5.26 -21.39 -1.92
N THR A 72 -6.42 -21.75 -2.48
CA THR A 72 -7.09 -20.92 -3.49
C THR A 72 -7.34 -19.50 -2.97
N ILE A 73 -7.84 -19.36 -1.73
CA ILE A 73 -8.06 -18.05 -1.11
C ILE A 73 -6.75 -17.27 -0.98
N GLY A 74 -5.67 -17.94 -0.57
CA GLY A 74 -4.33 -17.36 -0.47
C GLY A 74 -3.84 -16.79 -1.80
N ILE A 75 -3.94 -17.57 -2.87
CA ILE A 75 -3.56 -17.12 -4.22
C ILE A 75 -4.43 -15.94 -4.68
N PHE A 76 -5.74 -15.95 -4.42
CA PHE A 76 -6.61 -14.80 -4.70
C PHE A 76 -6.22 -13.56 -3.90
N LEU A 77 -5.82 -13.70 -2.64
CA LEU A 77 -5.33 -12.59 -1.82
C LEU A 77 -4.02 -12.01 -2.39
N LEU A 78 -3.08 -12.86 -2.81
CA LEU A 78 -1.85 -12.42 -3.48
C LEU A 78 -2.16 -11.70 -4.80
N GLY A 79 -3.09 -12.23 -5.60
CA GLY A 79 -3.53 -11.59 -6.84
C GLY A 79 -4.20 -10.23 -6.60
N GLY A 80 -5.06 -10.15 -5.58
CA GLY A 80 -5.67 -8.90 -5.13
C GLY A 80 -4.63 -7.89 -4.66
N SER A 81 -3.60 -8.32 -3.94
CA SER A 81 -2.46 -7.48 -3.55
C SER A 81 -1.68 -6.98 -4.75
N ALA A 82 -1.37 -7.84 -5.72
CA ALA A 82 -0.68 -7.44 -6.94
C ALA A 82 -1.49 -6.38 -7.72
N LEU A 83 -2.79 -6.59 -7.87
CA LEU A 83 -3.70 -5.63 -8.51
C LEU A 83 -3.81 -4.31 -7.73
N PHE A 84 -3.84 -4.35 -6.40
CA PHE A 84 -3.83 -3.14 -5.57
C PHE A 84 -2.60 -2.28 -5.85
N TRP A 85 -1.40 -2.89 -5.87
CA TRP A 85 -0.16 -2.16 -6.13
C TRP A 85 -0.03 -1.70 -7.58
N LEU A 86 -0.54 -2.48 -8.54
CA LEU A 86 -0.60 -2.08 -9.94
C LEU A 86 -1.55 -0.88 -10.11
N GLY A 87 -2.72 -0.92 -9.50
CA GLY A 87 -3.67 0.20 -9.47
C GLY A 87 -3.03 1.46 -8.88
N ARG A 88 -2.37 1.35 -7.73
CA ARG A 88 -1.61 2.46 -7.13
C ARG A 88 -0.52 3.01 -8.05
N THR A 89 0.16 2.14 -8.80
CA THR A 89 1.15 2.55 -9.81
C THR A 89 0.47 3.34 -10.92
N ILE A 90 -0.63 2.85 -11.48
CA ILE A 90 -1.40 3.52 -12.55
C ILE A 90 -1.90 4.89 -12.06
N GLU A 91 -2.46 4.95 -10.86
CA GLU A 91 -2.95 6.19 -10.24
C GLU A 91 -1.85 7.25 -10.13
N GLN A 92 -0.59 6.85 -9.95
CA GLN A 92 0.54 7.76 -9.91
C GLN A 92 0.75 8.49 -11.26
N PHE A 93 0.48 7.81 -12.38
CA PHE A 93 0.53 8.42 -13.72
C PHE A 93 -0.75 9.23 -14.00
N VAL A 94 -1.92 8.76 -13.57
CA VAL A 94 -3.19 9.50 -13.72
C VAL A 94 -3.15 10.84 -12.99
N TYR A 95 -2.59 10.86 -11.77
CA TYR A 95 -2.46 12.06 -10.94
C TYR A 95 -1.09 12.73 -11.04
N GLN A 96 -0.31 12.48 -12.11
CA GLN A 96 1.05 13.02 -12.25
C GLN A 96 1.12 14.55 -12.15
N LYS A 97 0.07 15.27 -12.57
CA LYS A 97 0.03 16.74 -12.44
C LYS A 97 0.04 17.17 -10.96
N GLN A 98 -0.64 16.43 -10.10
CA GLN A 98 -0.70 16.65 -8.65
C GLN A 98 0.47 15.99 -7.91
N LEU A 99 0.99 14.88 -8.43
CA LEU A 99 2.07 14.08 -7.87
C LEU A 99 3.25 13.96 -8.85
N PRO A 100 3.95 15.07 -9.14
CA PRO A 100 4.93 15.10 -10.23
C PRO A 100 6.20 14.30 -9.87
N PHE A 101 6.77 13.58 -10.84
CA PHE A 101 7.97 12.76 -10.66
C PHE A 101 9.27 13.54 -10.42
N LYS A 102 9.25 14.87 -10.60
CA LYS A 102 10.36 15.73 -10.16
C LYS A 102 10.48 15.78 -8.63
N ASP A 103 9.41 15.47 -7.91
CA ASP A 103 9.47 15.28 -6.46
C ASP A 103 10.00 13.86 -6.18
N PRO A 104 11.15 13.74 -5.49
CA PRO A 104 11.77 12.44 -5.24
C PRO A 104 10.87 11.51 -4.41
N VAL A 105 9.99 12.04 -3.54
CA VAL A 105 9.07 11.21 -2.76
C VAL A 105 8.10 10.48 -3.69
N ASN A 106 7.56 11.17 -4.68
CA ASN A 106 6.63 10.57 -5.65
C ASN A 106 7.33 9.50 -6.50
N MET A 107 8.57 9.76 -6.93
CA MET A 107 9.34 8.77 -7.69
C MET A 107 9.64 7.51 -6.86
N VAL A 108 10.11 7.68 -5.61
CA VAL A 108 10.38 6.56 -4.69
C VAL A 108 9.12 5.75 -4.43
N LEU A 109 7.98 6.41 -4.16
CA LEU A 109 6.70 5.73 -3.96
C LEU A 109 6.28 4.93 -5.20
N THR A 110 6.44 5.50 -6.40
CA THR A 110 6.15 4.80 -7.66
C THR A 110 6.95 3.51 -7.78
N ILE A 111 8.27 3.57 -7.50
CA ILE A 111 9.14 2.40 -7.53
C ILE A 111 8.69 1.38 -6.49
N MET A 112 8.33 1.82 -5.28
CA MET A 112 7.83 0.93 -4.23
C MET A 112 6.50 0.26 -4.61
N PHE A 113 5.62 0.92 -5.36
CA PHE A 113 4.38 0.32 -5.87
C PHE A 113 4.66 -0.72 -6.95
N ILE A 114 5.61 -0.44 -7.85
CA ILE A 114 6.07 -1.43 -8.85
C ILE A 114 6.66 -2.65 -8.15
N ILE A 115 7.54 -2.44 -7.17
CA ILE A 115 8.10 -3.52 -6.34
C ILE A 115 7.00 -4.33 -5.68
N GLY A 116 5.99 -3.68 -5.09
CA GLY A 116 4.83 -4.34 -4.50
C GLY A 116 4.12 -5.24 -5.52
N THR A 117 3.85 -4.71 -6.72
CA THR A 117 3.21 -5.48 -7.81
C THR A 117 3.99 -6.76 -8.12
N VAL A 118 5.31 -6.65 -8.27
CA VAL A 118 6.20 -7.77 -8.58
C VAL A 118 6.26 -8.79 -7.46
N ILE A 119 6.38 -8.34 -6.20
CA ILE A 119 6.47 -9.23 -5.02
C ILE A 119 5.28 -10.19 -4.98
N TYR A 120 4.06 -9.69 -5.23
CA TYR A 120 2.85 -10.49 -5.11
C TYR A 120 2.45 -11.20 -6.40
N SER A 121 2.91 -10.77 -7.57
CA SER A 121 2.63 -11.47 -8.84
C SER A 121 3.53 -12.69 -9.03
N VAL A 122 4.81 -12.62 -8.62
CA VAL A 122 5.78 -13.71 -8.86
C VAL A 122 5.35 -15.06 -8.27
N PRO A 123 4.85 -15.15 -7.01
CA PRO A 123 4.40 -16.43 -6.44
C PRO A 123 3.17 -17.05 -7.12
N ILE A 124 2.49 -16.31 -7.99
CA ILE A 124 1.30 -16.77 -8.73
C ILE A 124 1.70 -17.31 -10.10
N LEU A 125 2.76 -16.74 -10.69
CA LEU A 125 3.19 -17.03 -12.06
C LEU A 125 4.23 -18.15 -12.17
N ILE A 126 4.85 -18.54 -11.03
CA ILE A 126 5.94 -19.52 -10.94
C ILE A 126 5.64 -20.48 -9.81
#